data_AF-A0A6V8CQZ6-F1
#
_entry.id   AF-A0A6V8CQZ6-F1
#
_cell.length_a   1.000
_cell.length_b   1.000
_cell.length_c   1.000
_cell.angle_alpha   90.00
_cell.angle_beta   90.00
_cell.angle_gamma   90.00
#
_symmetry.space_group_name_H-M   'P 1'
#
loop_
_entity.id
_entity.type
_entity.pdbx_description
1 polymer ?
#
loop_
_entity_poly.entity_id
_entity_poly.type
_entity_poly.pdbx_seq_one_letter_code
_entity_poly.pdbx_strand_id
1 'polypeptide(L)'
;MTRNTYRWRTDPDQIARFVHDNDLPRNTPILLRPNEVCVVLENGRIAGIVTQQVMRANPTTSMLRRMFGGKRHRSYLFAFLGPYTVNLPFVSKSNDHQTLRGNATVRLSATREQIARIIQLPANGMMEIRVQDLQAMLHGEAQAYMA
;
A
#
# COMPACT_ATOMS: atom_id res chain seq x y z
N MET A 1 4.57 -2.76 -30.79
CA MET A 1 3.40 -3.32 -30.10
C MET A 1 3.48 -2.98 -28.61
N THR A 2 2.86 -1.88 -28.18
CA THR A 2 2.79 -1.50 -26.76
C THR A 2 1.80 -2.43 -26.05
N ARG A 3 2.30 -3.45 -25.35
CA ARG A 3 1.48 -4.28 -24.47
C ARG A 3 0.90 -3.37 -23.38
N ASN A 4 -0.41 -3.10 -23.45
CA ASN A 4 -1.13 -2.43 -22.38
C ASN A 4 -0.86 -3.20 -21.08
N THR A 5 -0.18 -2.56 -20.15
CA THR A 5 0.25 -3.13 -18.88
C THR A 5 -0.50 -2.39 -17.79
N TYR A 6 -1.14 -3.11 -16.88
CA TYR A 6 -1.86 -2.49 -15.78
C TYR A 6 -0.86 -1.95 -14.77
N ARG A 7 -0.93 -0.64 -14.55
CA ARG A 7 -0.18 0.07 -13.52
C ARG A 7 -1.17 0.45 -12.41
N TRP A 8 -1.03 -0.19 -11.25
CA TRP A 8 -1.89 0.08 -10.11
C TRP A 8 -1.66 1.48 -9.53
N ARG A 9 -0.39 1.95 -9.58
CA ARG A 9 0.09 3.22 -9.04
C ARG A 9 0.23 4.31 -10.11
N THR A 10 -0.73 5.22 -10.14
CA THR A 10 -0.73 6.37 -11.06
C THR A 10 -0.21 7.66 -10.42
N ASP A 11 -0.25 7.73 -9.10
CA ASP A 11 0.15 8.90 -8.30
C ASP A 11 1.38 8.57 -7.43
N PRO A 12 2.42 9.43 -7.38
CA PRO A 12 3.55 9.24 -6.49
C PRO A 12 3.21 9.19 -5.00
N ASP A 13 2.12 9.82 -4.57
CA ASP A 13 1.69 9.87 -3.18
C ASP A 13 0.90 8.63 -2.76
N GLN A 14 0.47 7.80 -3.71
CA GLN A 14 -0.22 6.56 -3.42
C GLN A 14 0.77 5.52 -2.86
N ILE A 15 0.53 5.13 -1.60
CA ILE A 15 1.30 4.11 -0.86
C ILE A 15 0.67 2.75 -1.07
N ALA A 16 -0.65 2.64 -0.99
CA ALA A 16 -1.34 1.37 -1.15
C ALA A 16 -2.68 1.54 -1.87
N ARG A 17 -3.11 0.48 -2.56
CA ARG A 17 -4.40 0.42 -3.23
C ARG A 17 -4.97 -0.99 -3.12
N PHE A 18 -6.20 -1.08 -2.64
CA PHE A 18 -6.97 -2.29 -2.61
C PHE A 18 -7.86 -2.36 -3.86
N VAL A 19 -7.84 -3.52 -4.53
CA VAL A 19 -8.55 -3.74 -5.80
C VAL A 19 -9.20 -5.11 -5.77
N HIS A 20 -10.49 -5.20 -6.10
CA HIS A 20 -11.14 -6.48 -6.26
C HIS A 20 -10.78 -7.11 -7.61
N ASP A 21 -10.84 -8.44 -7.71
CA ASP A 21 -10.53 -9.16 -8.95
C ASP A 21 -11.36 -8.68 -10.15
N ASN A 22 -12.62 -8.31 -9.90
CA ASN A 22 -13.53 -7.80 -10.94
C ASN A 22 -13.11 -6.43 -11.50
N ASP A 23 -12.33 -5.66 -10.75
CA ASP A 23 -11.88 -4.31 -11.14
C ASP A 23 -10.54 -4.36 -11.89
N LEU A 24 -9.89 -5.53 -11.95
CA LEU A 24 -8.65 -5.72 -12.69
C LEU A 24 -8.92 -6.05 -14.16
N PRO A 25 -8.14 -5.47 -15.09
CA PRO A 25 -8.27 -5.79 -16.50
C PRO A 25 -7.88 -7.24 -16.77
N ARG A 26 -8.81 -8.00 -17.36
CA ARG A 26 -8.62 -9.42 -17.68
C ARG A 26 -7.48 -9.60 -18.70
N ASN A 27 -6.70 -10.66 -18.54
CA ASN A 27 -5.58 -11.03 -19.43
C ASN A 27 -4.49 -9.95 -19.61
N THR A 28 -4.51 -8.90 -18.78
CA THR A 28 -3.53 -7.84 -18.83
C THR A 28 -2.38 -8.15 -17.86
N PRO A 29 -1.11 -8.01 -18.29
CA PRO A 29 0.01 -8.09 -17.39
C PRO A 29 -0.03 -6.93 -16.39
N ILE A 30 0.08 -7.24 -15.11
CA ILE A 30 0.27 -6.32 -14.00
C ILE A 30 1.78 -6.27 -13.73
N LEU A 31 2.35 -5.08 -13.84
CA LEU A 31 3.78 -4.87 -13.62
C LEU A 31 4.01 -4.31 -12.22
N LEU A 32 4.79 -5.03 -11.43
CA LEU A 32 5.30 -4.58 -10.14
C LEU A 32 6.76 -4.14 -10.27
N ARG A 33 7.06 -2.92 -9.84
CA ARG A 33 8.45 -2.43 -9.72
C ARG A 33 9.18 -3.06 -8.53
N PRO A 34 10.51 -2.92 -8.41
CA PRO A 34 11.29 -3.45 -7.28
C PRO A 34 10.77 -3.12 -5.88
N ASN A 35 10.28 -1.89 -5.67
CA ASN A 35 9.75 -1.44 -4.39
C ASN A 35 8.21 -1.56 -4.32
N GLU A 36 7.62 -2.34 -5.22
CA GLU A 36 6.19 -2.59 -5.25
C GLU A 36 5.91 -4.06 -4.97
N VAL A 37 4.79 -4.28 -4.30
CA VAL A 37 4.35 -5.58 -3.82
C VAL A 37 2.86 -5.70 -4.06
N CYS A 38 2.42 -6.92 -4.32
CA CYS A 38 1.02 -7.29 -4.37
C CYS A 38 0.76 -8.38 -3.33
N VAL A 39 -0.10 -8.09 -2.36
CA VAL A 39 -0.63 -9.08 -1.42
C VAL A 39 -1.91 -9.63 -2.00
N VAL A 40 -1.95 -10.96 -2.20
CA VAL A 40 -3.09 -11.67 -2.76
C VAL A 40 -3.97 -12.18 -1.64
N LEU A 41 -5.26 -11.91 -1.76
CA LEU A 41 -6.27 -12.28 -0.78
C LEU A 41 -7.28 -13.21 -1.37
N GLU A 42 -7.56 -14.27 -0.61
CA GLU A 42 -8.60 -15.25 -0.93
C GLU A 42 -9.51 -15.39 0.27
N ASN A 43 -10.79 -15.06 0.09
CA ASN A 43 -11.80 -15.16 1.15
C ASN A 43 -11.39 -14.43 2.44
N GLY A 44 -10.78 -13.24 2.32
CA GLY A 44 -10.34 -12.42 3.45
C GLY A 44 -9.05 -12.87 4.13
N ARG A 45 -8.38 -13.91 3.64
CA ARG A 45 -7.08 -14.38 4.17
C ARG A 45 -5.94 -14.12 3.18
N ILE A 46 -4.74 -13.88 3.71
CA ILE A 46 -3.51 -13.75 2.92
C ILE A 46 -3.17 -15.10 2.29
N ALA A 47 -3.27 -15.18 0.96
CA ALA A 47 -2.91 -16.35 0.18
C ALA A 47 -1.44 -16.31 -0.24
N GLY A 48 -0.85 -15.11 -0.39
CA GLY A 48 0.57 -14.94 -0.69
C GLY A 48 0.96 -13.49 -0.95
N ILE A 49 2.26 -13.25 -1.00
CA ILE A 49 2.86 -11.96 -1.32
C ILE A 49 3.72 -12.11 -2.57
N VAL A 50 3.46 -11.28 -3.59
CA VAL A 50 4.17 -11.28 -4.87
C VAL A 50 5.00 -10.01 -4.99
N THR A 51 6.29 -10.16 -5.32
CA THR A 51 7.22 -9.05 -5.57
C THR A 51 7.96 -9.27 -6.86
N GLN A 52 8.26 -8.20 -7.61
CA GLN A 52 9.16 -8.23 -8.77
C GLN A 52 8.82 -9.32 -9.81
N GLN A 53 7.56 -9.39 -10.23
CA GLN A 53 7.11 -10.29 -11.30
C GLN A 53 6.07 -9.62 -12.20
N VAL A 54 6.05 -10.01 -13.47
CA VAL A 54 4.95 -9.71 -14.38
C VAL A 54 3.82 -10.69 -14.05
N MET A 55 2.87 -10.24 -13.23
CA MET A 55 1.68 -11.04 -12.89
C MET A 55 0.67 -10.93 -14.03
N ARG A 56 -0.10 -11.96 -14.36
CA ARG A 56 -1.26 -11.83 -15.27
C ARG A 56 -2.54 -11.97 -14.47
N ALA A 57 -3.44 -11.01 -14.61
CA ALA A 57 -4.79 -11.15 -14.07
C ALA A 57 -5.50 -12.30 -14.80
N ASN A 58 -5.72 -13.40 -14.07
CA ASN A 58 -6.30 -14.67 -14.49
C ASN A 58 -5.44 -15.52 -15.46
N PRO A 59 -4.50 -16.35 -14.95
CA PRO A 59 -3.67 -17.21 -15.79
C PRO A 59 -4.44 -18.43 -16.33
N THR A 60 -4.64 -18.47 -17.66
CA THR A 60 -5.21 -19.62 -18.38
C THR A 60 -4.23 -20.79 -18.55
N THR A 61 -2.99 -20.73 -18.04
CA THR A 61 -1.97 -21.77 -18.23
C THR A 61 -1.70 -22.61 -16.97
N SER A 62 -2.33 -23.78 -16.97
CA SER A 62 -2.07 -25.10 -16.33
C SER A 62 -1.31 -25.23 -14.99
N MET A 63 -0.15 -24.60 -14.76
CA MET A 63 0.64 -24.83 -13.53
C MET A 63 0.21 -23.93 -12.37
N LEU A 64 -0.19 -22.68 -12.67
CA LEU A 64 -0.84 -21.80 -11.68
C LEU A 64 -2.26 -22.31 -11.35
N ARG A 65 -2.97 -22.95 -12.29
CA ARG A 65 -4.34 -23.44 -12.04
C ARG A 65 -4.45 -24.46 -10.88
N ARG A 66 -3.38 -25.19 -10.55
CA ARG A 66 -3.36 -26.17 -9.44
C ARG A 66 -3.09 -25.53 -8.07
N MET A 67 -2.38 -24.40 -8.01
CA MET A 67 -2.27 -23.55 -6.82
C MET A 67 -3.41 -22.52 -6.71
N PHE A 68 -4.02 -22.15 -7.84
CA PHE A 68 -4.90 -20.99 -8.01
C PHE A 68 -6.31 -21.34 -8.57
N GLY A 69 -6.78 -22.58 -8.43
CA GLY A 69 -8.03 -23.07 -9.01
C GLY A 69 -9.24 -23.02 -8.08
N GLY A 70 -10.18 -22.11 -8.35
CA GLY A 70 -11.53 -22.08 -7.77
C GLY A 70 -12.18 -20.72 -8.00
N LYS A 71 -13.52 -20.64 -8.09
CA LYS A 71 -14.27 -19.37 -7.98
C LYS A 71 -14.04 -18.82 -6.57
N ARG A 72 -12.92 -18.15 -6.34
CA ARG A 72 -12.55 -17.53 -5.07
C ARG A 72 -12.71 -16.04 -5.25
N HIS A 73 -13.45 -15.39 -4.34
CA HIS A 73 -13.49 -13.94 -4.28
C HIS A 73 -12.10 -13.46 -3.92
N ARG A 74 -11.36 -13.02 -4.94
CA ARG A 74 -10.00 -12.53 -4.82
C ARG A 74 -9.98 -11.03 -4.68
N SER A 75 -9.05 -10.55 -3.88
CA SER A 75 -8.73 -9.14 -3.80
C SER A 75 -7.24 -8.96 -3.68
N TYR A 76 -6.77 -7.81 -4.09
CA TYR A 76 -5.35 -7.52 -4.26
C TYR A 76 -5.04 -6.22 -3.54
N LEU A 77 -4.09 -6.27 -2.62
CA LEU A 77 -3.52 -5.08 -2.01
C LEU A 77 -2.19 -4.82 -2.69
N PHE A 78 -2.16 -3.82 -3.57
CA PHE A 78 -0.93 -3.31 -4.13
C PHE A 78 -0.35 -2.27 -3.19
N ALA A 79 0.96 -2.30 -3.00
CA ALA A 79 1.62 -1.33 -2.15
C ALA A 79 3.05 -1.01 -2.60
N PHE A 80 3.46 0.22 -2.27
CA PHE A 80 4.79 0.75 -2.46
C PHE A 80 5.51 0.76 -1.11
N LEU A 81 6.63 0.05 -1.03
CA LEU A 81 7.42 -0.13 0.19
C LEU A 81 8.22 1.11 0.57
N GLY A 82 8.21 2.15 -0.26
CA GLY A 82 8.97 3.36 -0.05
C GLY A 82 10.31 3.39 -0.82
N PRO A 83 11.16 4.35 -0.47
CA PRO A 83 10.99 5.30 0.62
C PRO A 83 9.92 6.35 0.32
N TYR A 84 9.19 6.78 1.35
CA TYR A 84 8.31 7.95 1.32
C TYR A 84 8.70 8.93 2.43
N THR A 85 8.50 10.22 2.16
CA THR A 85 8.90 11.32 3.04
C THR A 85 7.65 11.96 3.62
N VAL A 86 7.60 12.09 4.94
CA VAL A 86 6.51 12.70 5.68
C VAL A 86 7.04 13.93 6.41
N ASN A 87 6.28 15.02 6.39
CA ASN A 87 6.62 16.24 7.11
C ASN A 87 5.68 16.41 8.30
N LEU A 88 6.26 16.48 9.49
CA LEU A 88 5.53 16.59 10.75
C LEU A 88 5.79 17.97 11.35
N PRO A 89 4.89 18.95 11.15
CA PRO A 89 4.97 20.21 11.85
C PRO A 89 4.76 19.97 13.35
N PHE A 90 5.45 20.71 14.20
CA PHE A 90 5.24 20.67 15.65
C PHE A 90 5.30 22.06 16.24
N VAL A 91 4.57 22.23 17.34
CA VAL A 91 4.57 23.45 18.16
C VAL A 91 4.77 23.03 19.59
N SER A 92 5.80 23.57 20.23
CA SER A 92 6.10 23.30 21.65
C SER A 92 6.28 24.61 22.40
N LYS A 93 6.01 24.58 23.71
CA LYS A 93 6.31 25.70 24.61
C LYS A 93 7.59 25.36 25.36
N SER A 94 8.57 26.24 25.22
CA SER A 94 9.80 26.18 25.99
C SER A 94 9.55 26.64 27.43
N ASN A 95 10.44 26.24 28.35
CA ASN A 95 10.37 26.57 29.78
C ASN A 95 10.44 28.08 30.05
N ASP A 96 10.94 28.86 29.10
CA ASP A 96 11.00 30.33 29.14
C ASP A 96 9.75 31.01 28.53
N HIS A 97 8.65 30.27 28.39
CA HIS A 97 7.38 30.71 27.80
C HIS A 97 7.45 31.12 26.32
N GLN A 98 8.56 30.83 25.63
CA GLN A 98 8.63 31.00 24.19
C GLN A 98 7.92 29.86 23.45
N THR A 99 7.24 30.18 22.35
CA THR A 99 6.62 29.18 21.47
C THR A 99 7.61 28.81 20.38
N LEU A 100 8.06 27.56 20.40
CA LEU A 100 8.91 26.98 19.36
C LEU A 100 8.05 26.30 18.30
N ARG A 101 8.25 26.68 17.04
CA ARG A 101 7.59 26.06 15.88
C ARG A 101 8.64 25.43 14.99
N GLY A 102 8.42 24.20 14.57
CA GLY A 102 9.35 23.47 13.73
C GLY A 102 8.66 22.48 12.80
N ASN A 103 9.47 21.86 11.96
CA ASN A 103 9.03 20.78 11.08
C ASN A 103 10.06 19.66 11.14
N ALA A 104 9.59 18.44 11.40
CA ALA A 104 10.41 17.23 11.38
C ALA A 104 10.12 16.46 10.10
N THR A 105 11.15 16.26 9.28
CA THR A 105 11.05 15.42 8.09
C THR A 105 11.46 14.00 8.42
N VAL A 106 10.53 13.05 8.24
CA VAL A 106 10.73 11.64 8.52
C VAL A 106 10.70 10.86 7.22
N ARG A 107 11.75 10.06 6.97
CA ARG A 107 11.81 9.15 5.84
C ARG A 107 11.45 7.74 6.30
N LEU A 108 10.43 7.17 5.69
CA LEU A 108 9.85 5.89 6.09
C LEU A 108 9.93 4.90 4.94
N SER A 109 10.12 3.64 5.30
CA SER A 109 10.06 2.50 4.40
C SER A 109 9.37 1.36 5.12
N ALA A 110 8.57 0.59 4.41
CA ALA A 110 7.91 -0.59 4.94
C ALA A 110 8.62 -1.86 4.46
N THR A 111 8.63 -2.90 5.30
CA THR A 111 8.94 -4.26 4.83
C THR A 111 7.70 -4.92 4.22
N ARG A 112 7.91 -6.03 3.51
CA ARG A 112 6.84 -6.81 2.88
C ARG A 112 5.87 -7.40 3.92
N GLU A 113 6.38 -7.72 5.10
CA GLU A 113 5.61 -8.31 6.20
C GLU A 113 4.77 -7.23 6.91
N GLN A 114 5.33 -6.03 7.05
CA GLN A 114 4.63 -4.88 7.64
C GLN A 114 3.48 -4.40 6.74
N ILE A 115 3.73 -4.29 5.42
CA ILE A 115 2.72 -3.82 4.47
C ILE A 115 1.53 -4.78 4.37
N ALA A 116 1.73 -6.07 4.61
CA ALA A 116 0.63 -7.03 4.63
C ALA A 116 -0.36 -6.78 5.78
N ARG A 117 0.08 -6.14 6.88
CA ARG A 117 -0.80 -5.79 8.01
C ARG A 117 -1.76 -4.63 7.69
N ILE A 118 -1.43 -3.83 6.69
CA ILE A 118 -2.26 -2.70 6.21
C ILE A 118 -3.58 -3.18 5.59
N ILE A 119 -3.73 -4.47 5.31
CA ILE A 119 -4.99 -5.08 4.88
C ILE A 119 -6.19 -4.81 5.79
N GLN A 120 -5.95 -4.50 7.05
CA GLN A 120 -7.02 -4.14 7.98
C GLN A 120 -7.68 -2.80 7.62
N LEU A 121 -7.00 -1.93 6.87
CA LEU A 121 -7.50 -0.60 6.51
C LEU A 121 -8.64 -0.61 5.47
N PRO A 122 -8.61 -1.46 4.42
CA PRO A 122 -9.76 -1.70 3.55
C PRO A 122 -11.03 -2.13 4.29
N ALA A 123 -10.92 -2.86 5.41
CA ALA A 123 -12.09 -3.23 6.22
C ALA A 123 -12.80 -1.99 6.82
N ASN A 124 -12.07 -0.88 6.97
CA ASN A 124 -12.60 0.40 7.42
C ASN A 124 -13.04 1.32 6.26
N GLY A 125 -13.12 0.80 5.03
CA GLY A 125 -13.54 1.54 3.83
C GLY A 125 -12.42 2.30 3.12
N MET A 126 -11.17 2.23 3.61
CA MET A 126 -10.02 2.87 2.96
C MET A 126 -9.44 1.98 1.85
N MET A 127 -9.91 2.21 0.62
CA MET A 127 -9.48 1.47 -0.58
C MET A 127 -8.16 1.98 -1.18
N GLU A 128 -7.73 3.16 -0.76
CA GLU A 128 -6.47 3.78 -1.16
C GLU A 128 -5.83 4.42 0.07
N ILE A 129 -4.49 4.33 0.15
CA ILE A 129 -3.70 4.95 1.21
C ILE A 129 -2.65 5.81 0.54
N ARG A 130 -2.56 7.06 1.00
CA ARG A 130 -1.63 8.06 0.52
C ARG A 130 -0.66 8.49 1.62
N VAL A 131 0.42 9.15 1.21
CA VAL A 131 1.40 9.75 2.14
C VAL A 131 0.75 10.70 3.14
N GLN A 132 -0.25 11.47 2.72
CA GLN A 132 -1.00 12.37 3.60
C GLN A 132 -1.75 11.65 4.72
N ASP A 133 -2.27 10.44 4.47
CA ASP A 133 -3.00 9.66 5.47
C ASP A 133 -2.03 9.19 6.55
N LEU A 134 -0.83 8.77 6.13
CA LEU A 134 0.25 8.44 7.05
C LEU A 134 0.73 9.66 7.84
N GLN A 135 0.83 10.83 7.20
CA GLN A 135 1.18 12.08 7.88
C GLN A 135 0.15 12.43 8.95
N ALA A 136 -1.15 12.33 8.65
CA ALA A 136 -2.22 12.61 9.59
C ALA A 136 -2.17 11.64 10.79
N MET A 137 -1.97 10.34 10.54
CA MET A 137 -1.85 9.34 11.61
C MET A 137 -0.65 9.62 12.53
N LEU A 138 0.53 9.83 11.96
CA LEU A 138 1.76 10.11 12.73
C LEU A 138 1.69 11.45 13.47
N HIS A 139 1.07 12.46 12.87
CA HIS A 139 0.88 13.75 13.53
C HIS A 139 -0.05 13.64 14.73
N GLY A 140 -1.15 12.88 14.60
CA GLY A 140 -2.05 12.59 15.72
C GLY A 140 -1.36 11.88 16.89
N GLU A 141 -0.54 10.87 16.60
CA GLU A 141 0.26 10.19 17.62
C GLU A 141 1.29 11.14 18.26
N ALA A 142 2.02 11.92 17.46
CA ALA A 142 3.01 12.86 17.97
C ALA A 142 2.38 13.91 18.91
N GLN A 143 1.20 14.43 18.58
CA GLN A 143 0.47 15.35 19.45
C GLN A 143 0.04 14.67 20.76
N ALA A 144 -0.44 13.43 20.70
CA ALA A 144 -0.88 12.69 21.89
C ALA A 144 0.27 12.44 22.88
N TYR A 145 1.51 12.27 22.42
CA TYR A 145 2.70 12.13 23.27
C TYR A 145 3.23 13.45 23.82
N MET A 146 2.87 14.59 23.21
CA MET A 146 3.31 15.93 23.64
C MET A 146 2.30 16.63 24.56
N ALA A 147 1.09 16.09 24.69
CA ALA A 147 0.04 16.55 25.60
C ALA A 147 0.23 15.96 27.01
#